data_AF-A0A2V9BHE1-F1
#
_entry.id   AF-A0A2V9BHE1-F1
#
_cell.length_a   1.000
_cell.length_b   1.000
_cell.length_c   1.000
_cell.angle_alpha   90.00
_cell.angle_beta   90.00
_cell.angle_gamma   90.00
#
_symmetry.space_group_name_H-M   'P 1'
#
loop_
_entity.id
_entity.type
_entity.pdbx_description
1 polymer ?
#
loop_
_entity_poly.entity_id
_entity_poly.type
_entity_poly.pdbx_seq_one_letter_code
_entity_poly.pdbx_strand_id
1 'polypeptide(L)'
;MPTGCTNSLHPRYDAYLNFLKNQQPGRDLVPSHALGVDEFISLEDKIPAGIGRTHHAQFADQLADFGEGNIHAVVGVLYFVENTAITSQHRGETCNCQLRHNDSFDFHLGIGFDSALAQKIRNSPSVHDPKHPGLAEQTSVVAEMTPHTRDAKWTVARLNRQRGKQVKVIGQLLLDNVHANLNDDCEFSDEAGGSCWRASAWEIHPVTQFLVCKAGKTCGSDSPDSDWTRLEDLP
;
A
#
# COMPACT_ATOMS: atom_id res chain seq x y z
N MET A 1 -26.49 2.70 -10.49
CA MET A 1 -25.67 2.71 -9.26
C MET A 1 -24.23 2.46 -9.66
N PRO A 2 -23.23 3.18 -9.12
CA PRO A 2 -21.84 2.77 -9.27
C PRO A 2 -21.71 1.29 -8.87
N THR A 3 -21.24 0.45 -9.78
CA THR A 3 -20.87 -0.93 -9.46
C THR A 3 -19.64 -0.84 -8.58
N GLY A 4 -19.74 -1.21 -7.30
CA GLY A 4 -18.58 -1.09 -6.40
C GLY A 4 -18.91 -1.15 -4.91
N CYS A 5 -20.14 -0.83 -4.51
CA CYS A 5 -20.48 -0.63 -3.10
C CYS A 5 -21.73 -1.40 -2.62
N THR A 6 -22.16 -2.45 -3.34
CA THR A 6 -23.34 -3.25 -2.97
C THR A 6 -23.12 -4.73 -3.24
N ASN A 7 -23.54 -5.58 -2.30
CA ASN A 7 -23.56 -7.03 -2.46
C ASN A 7 -24.39 -7.41 -3.71
N SER A 8 -23.86 -8.31 -4.54
CA SER A 8 -24.44 -8.75 -5.83
C SER A 8 -24.41 -10.27 -5.89
N LEU A 9 -25.40 -10.89 -6.53
CA LEU A 9 -25.41 -12.35 -6.79
C LEU A 9 -24.21 -12.80 -7.66
N HIS A 10 -23.66 -11.88 -8.46
CA HIS A 10 -22.45 -12.08 -9.26
C HIS A 10 -21.50 -10.91 -8.99
N PRO A 11 -20.78 -10.92 -7.86
CA PRO A 11 -19.91 -9.82 -7.48
C PRO A 11 -18.71 -9.77 -8.43
N ARG A 12 -18.42 -8.59 -8.98
CA ARG A 12 -17.17 -8.33 -9.72
C ARG A 12 -15.99 -7.97 -8.80
N TYR A 13 -16.29 -7.74 -7.53
CA TYR A 13 -15.39 -7.29 -6.48
C TYR A 13 -15.98 -7.70 -5.12
N ASP A 14 -15.14 -7.82 -4.10
CA ASP A 14 -15.59 -8.14 -2.74
C ASP A 14 -16.15 -6.89 -2.04
N ALA A 15 -17.40 -6.97 -1.56
CA ALA A 15 -18.07 -5.83 -0.92
C ALA A 15 -17.52 -5.50 0.47
N TYR A 16 -16.99 -6.50 1.19
CA TYR A 16 -16.40 -6.32 2.51
C TYR A 16 -15.00 -5.74 2.42
N LEU A 17 -14.15 -6.26 1.52
CA LEU A 17 -12.86 -5.62 1.21
C LEU A 17 -13.08 -4.14 0.83
N ASN A 18 -14.06 -3.87 -0.03
CA ASN A 18 -14.35 -2.50 -0.40
C ASN A 18 -14.84 -1.66 0.79
N PHE A 19 -15.66 -2.21 1.68
CA PHE A 19 -16.03 -1.52 2.92
C PHE A 19 -14.78 -1.13 3.73
N LEU A 20 -13.81 -2.04 3.89
CA LEU A 20 -12.55 -1.76 4.59
C LEU A 20 -11.73 -0.67 3.87
N LYS A 21 -11.54 -0.78 2.55
CA LYS A 21 -10.80 0.21 1.74
C LYS A 21 -11.43 1.62 1.78
N ASN A 22 -12.74 1.76 2.03
CA ASN A 22 -13.39 3.07 2.13
C ASN A 22 -13.54 3.58 3.58
N GLN A 23 -12.97 2.89 4.56
CA GLN A 23 -12.93 3.43 5.93
C GLN A 23 -12.14 4.73 5.95
N GLN A 24 -12.50 5.63 6.86
CA GLN A 24 -11.82 6.92 7.05
C GLN A 24 -11.30 7.00 8.48
N PRO A 25 -10.27 6.20 8.84
CA PRO A 25 -9.67 6.25 10.16
C PRO A 25 -9.15 7.65 10.47
N GLY A 26 -9.14 8.01 11.76
CA GLY A 26 -8.66 9.30 12.21
C GLY A 26 -7.20 9.54 11.79
N ARG A 27 -6.91 10.75 11.31
CA ARG A 27 -5.59 11.13 10.79
C ARG A 27 -4.47 10.91 11.79
N ASP A 28 -4.71 11.22 13.07
CA ASP A 28 -3.70 11.23 14.12
C ASP A 28 -3.76 9.97 15.02
N LEU A 29 -4.36 8.88 14.54
CA LEU A 29 -4.34 7.60 15.25
C LEU A 29 -2.89 7.11 15.40
N VAL A 30 -2.56 6.68 16.62
CA VAL A 30 -1.25 6.13 16.96
C VAL A 30 -1.21 4.68 16.46
N PRO A 31 -0.16 4.29 15.71
CA PRO A 31 -0.02 2.90 15.27
C PRO A 31 0.20 1.99 16.48
N SER A 32 -0.45 0.83 16.48
CA SER A 32 -0.24 -0.20 17.51
C SER A 32 1.15 -0.82 17.40
N HIS A 33 1.70 -0.88 16.19
CA HIS A 33 2.97 -1.53 15.89
C HIS A 33 3.58 -1.02 14.58
N ALA A 34 4.91 -1.11 14.45
CA ALA A 34 5.63 -0.77 13.22
C ALA A 34 6.11 -2.04 12.51
N LEU A 35 5.48 -2.37 11.39
CA LEU A 35 5.73 -3.57 10.60
C LEU A 35 7.02 -3.44 9.79
N GLY A 36 7.88 -4.45 9.90
CA GLY A 36 9.03 -4.69 9.02
C GLY A 36 8.74 -5.72 7.91
N VAL A 37 9.70 -5.90 7.00
CA VAL A 37 9.58 -6.86 5.88
C VAL A 37 9.30 -8.30 6.35
N ASP A 38 9.99 -8.76 7.39
CA ASP A 38 9.81 -10.12 7.93
C ASP A 38 8.39 -10.35 8.48
N GLU A 39 7.74 -9.28 8.96
CA GLU A 39 6.38 -9.36 9.48
C GLU A 39 5.34 -9.41 8.35
N PHE A 40 5.58 -8.69 7.25
CA PHE A 40 4.77 -8.85 6.03
C PHE A 40 4.92 -10.26 5.47
N ILE A 41 6.13 -10.80 5.39
CA ILE A 41 6.37 -12.20 4.98
C ILE A 41 5.65 -13.17 5.94
N SER A 42 5.69 -12.93 7.25
CA SER A 42 4.94 -13.76 8.21
C SER A 42 3.41 -13.64 8.05
N LEU A 43 2.91 -12.51 7.55
CA LEU A 43 1.49 -12.33 7.23
C LEU A 43 1.11 -13.04 5.92
N GLU A 44 2.01 -13.10 4.93
CA GLU A 44 1.84 -13.90 3.71
C GLU A 44 1.59 -15.38 4.03
N ASP A 45 2.43 -15.96 4.89
CA ASP A 45 2.28 -17.35 5.34
C ASP A 45 0.94 -17.64 6.04
N LYS A 46 0.23 -16.61 6.48
CA LYS A 46 -1.05 -16.69 7.19
C LYS A 46 -2.26 -16.45 6.28
N ILE A 47 -2.06 -16.12 5.01
CA ILE A 47 -3.16 -15.92 4.07
C ILE A 47 -4.05 -17.18 4.07
N PRO A 48 -5.36 -17.05 4.37
CA PRO A 48 -6.23 -18.21 4.50
C PRO A 48 -6.32 -19.03 3.20
N ALA A 49 -6.12 -20.34 3.31
CA ALA A 49 -6.30 -21.25 2.18
C ALA A 49 -7.73 -21.14 1.62
N GLY A 50 -7.85 -20.92 0.31
CA GLY A 50 -9.14 -20.75 -0.36
C GLY A 50 -9.70 -19.33 -0.34
N ILE A 51 -8.96 -18.34 0.20
CA ILE A 51 -9.31 -16.95 -0.03
C ILE A 51 -9.28 -16.67 -1.53
N GLY A 52 -10.41 -16.20 -2.06
CA GLY A 52 -10.57 -15.83 -3.46
C GLY A 52 -10.99 -14.37 -3.56
N ARG A 53 -10.94 -13.82 -4.77
CA ARG A 53 -11.18 -12.39 -5.07
C ARG A 53 -12.50 -11.79 -4.56
N THR A 54 -13.47 -12.63 -4.19
CA THR A 54 -14.84 -12.23 -3.77
C THR A 54 -15.29 -12.89 -2.47
N HIS A 55 -14.37 -13.44 -1.69
CA HIS A 55 -14.68 -14.22 -0.47
C HIS A 55 -14.04 -13.64 0.80
N HIS A 56 -13.58 -12.39 0.78
CA HIS A 56 -12.88 -11.76 1.89
C HIS A 56 -13.72 -11.81 3.16
N ALA A 57 -15.02 -11.48 3.06
CA ALA A 57 -15.95 -11.49 4.19
C ALA A 57 -16.04 -12.85 4.93
N GLN A 58 -15.75 -13.97 4.24
CA GLN A 58 -15.80 -15.31 4.85
C GLN A 58 -14.64 -15.56 5.81
N PHE A 59 -13.56 -14.79 5.66
CA PHE A 59 -12.34 -14.90 6.47
C PHE A 59 -12.14 -13.69 7.39
N ALA A 60 -13.13 -12.79 7.50
CA ALA A 60 -13.01 -11.54 8.24
C ALA A 60 -12.55 -11.71 9.69
N ASP A 61 -13.10 -12.70 10.42
CA ASP A 61 -12.70 -12.96 11.80
C ASP A 61 -11.22 -13.42 11.89
N GLN A 62 -10.80 -14.31 10.97
CA GLN A 62 -9.43 -14.79 10.90
C GLN A 62 -8.44 -13.69 10.51
N LEU A 63 -8.81 -12.82 9.57
CA LEU A 63 -7.97 -11.69 9.14
C LEU A 63 -7.87 -10.61 10.23
N ALA A 64 -8.94 -10.37 10.97
CA ALA A 64 -8.94 -9.50 12.15
C ALA A 64 -7.99 -10.02 13.25
N ASP A 65 -7.94 -11.33 13.46
CA ASP A 65 -6.98 -11.97 14.39
C ASP A 65 -5.51 -11.73 13.96
N PHE A 66 -5.25 -11.51 12.68
CA PHE A 66 -3.93 -11.15 12.14
C PHE A 66 -3.65 -9.65 12.16
N GLY A 67 -4.62 -8.85 12.60
CA GLY A 67 -4.50 -7.41 12.75
C GLY A 67 -5.02 -6.60 11.58
N GLU A 68 -5.76 -7.20 10.63
CA GLU A 68 -6.52 -6.45 9.63
C GLU A 68 -7.45 -5.45 10.31
N GLY A 69 -7.51 -4.23 9.79
CA GLY A 69 -8.29 -3.14 10.39
C GLY A 69 -7.53 -2.31 11.43
N ASN A 70 -6.46 -2.84 12.01
CA ASN A 70 -5.67 -2.08 13.00
C ASN A 70 -4.73 -1.08 12.32
N ILE A 71 -4.48 0.05 12.99
CA ILE A 71 -3.55 1.07 12.52
C ILE A 71 -2.11 0.61 12.79
N HIS A 72 -1.33 0.49 11.73
CA HIS A 72 0.08 0.11 11.77
C HIS A 72 0.94 1.18 11.12
N ALA A 73 2.23 1.18 11.49
CA ALA A 73 3.25 1.93 10.77
C ALA A 73 4.08 0.97 9.91
N VAL A 74 4.65 1.47 8.82
CA VAL A 74 5.70 0.81 8.06
C VAL A 74 6.85 1.80 7.92
N VAL A 75 8.04 1.41 8.36
CA VAL A 75 9.25 2.22 8.20
C VAL A 75 10.15 1.56 7.17
N GLY A 76 10.35 2.25 6.05
CA GLY A 76 11.14 1.75 4.94
C GLY A 76 11.63 2.88 4.06
N VAL A 77 11.85 2.60 2.78
CA VAL A 77 12.24 3.57 1.77
C VAL A 77 11.15 3.64 0.70
N LEU A 78 10.78 4.85 0.29
CA LEU A 78 9.86 5.03 -0.83
C LEU A 78 10.57 4.65 -2.14
N TYR A 79 10.20 3.54 -2.76
CA TYR A 79 10.78 3.10 -4.03
C TYR A 79 10.11 3.75 -5.23
N PHE A 80 8.79 3.66 -5.31
CA PHE A 80 8.02 4.20 -6.42
C PHE A 80 6.74 4.89 -5.95
N VAL A 81 6.18 5.68 -6.86
CA VAL A 81 4.90 6.36 -6.70
C VAL A 81 4.15 6.19 -8.01
N GLU A 82 2.98 5.58 -7.96
CA GLU A 82 2.10 5.41 -9.09
C GLU A 82 0.84 6.27 -8.91
N ASN A 83 0.43 6.93 -9.99
CA ASN A 83 -0.88 7.56 -10.08
C ASN A 83 -1.78 6.67 -10.91
N THR A 84 -2.66 5.93 -10.26
CA THR A 84 -3.46 4.91 -10.91
C THR A 84 -4.53 5.47 -11.84
N ALA A 85 -4.89 6.75 -11.71
CA ALA A 85 -5.71 7.43 -12.71
C ALA A 85 -5.07 7.38 -14.11
N ILE A 86 -3.74 7.37 -14.18
CA ILE A 86 -2.97 7.33 -15.44
C ILE A 86 -2.76 5.89 -15.90
N THR A 87 -2.31 5.01 -15.01
CA THR A 87 -1.90 3.64 -15.38
C THR A 87 -3.09 2.69 -15.56
N SER A 88 -4.15 2.84 -14.78
CA SER A 88 -5.38 2.04 -14.92
C SER A 88 -6.21 2.41 -16.16
N GLN A 89 -5.85 3.48 -16.88
CA GLN A 89 -6.61 4.03 -18.01
C GLN A 89 -8.08 4.30 -17.64
N HIS A 90 -8.32 4.78 -16.41
CA HIS A 90 -9.67 5.05 -15.88
C HIS A 90 -10.58 3.83 -15.78
N ARG A 91 -10.04 2.63 -15.56
CA ARG A 91 -10.88 1.42 -15.36
C ARG A 91 -11.61 1.39 -14.02
N GLY A 92 -11.24 2.29 -13.10
CA GLY A 92 -11.79 2.42 -11.75
C GLY A 92 -11.17 1.39 -10.82
N GLU A 93 -10.97 1.76 -9.56
CA GLU A 93 -10.40 0.88 -8.53
C GLU A 93 -11.51 0.24 -7.69
N THR A 94 -11.18 -0.83 -6.98
CA THR A 94 -12.15 -1.44 -6.06
C THR A 94 -12.55 -0.42 -4.99
N CYS A 95 -11.56 0.25 -4.38
CA CYS A 95 -11.75 1.46 -3.59
C CYS A 95 -12.42 2.57 -4.43
N ASN A 96 -13.24 3.41 -3.79
CA ASN A 96 -13.98 4.47 -4.47
C ASN A 96 -15.08 3.96 -5.44
N CYS A 97 -15.66 2.78 -5.19
CA CYS A 97 -16.79 2.22 -5.95
C CYS A 97 -16.57 2.14 -7.49
N GLN A 98 -15.36 1.88 -7.97
CA GLN A 98 -14.99 1.90 -9.39
C GLN A 98 -15.32 3.21 -10.13
N LEU A 99 -15.37 4.32 -9.39
CA LEU A 99 -15.46 5.64 -10.00
C LEU A 99 -14.26 5.87 -10.93
N ARG A 100 -14.50 6.62 -12.00
CA ARG A 100 -13.53 6.84 -13.09
C ARG A 100 -13.07 8.29 -13.18
N HIS A 101 -13.39 9.10 -12.18
CA HIS A 101 -12.99 10.50 -12.13
C HIS A 101 -11.52 10.58 -11.72
N ASN A 102 -10.75 11.52 -12.26
CA ASN A 102 -9.30 11.58 -12.00
C ASN A 102 -8.96 11.78 -10.52
N ASP A 103 -9.87 12.34 -9.74
CA ASP A 103 -9.75 12.56 -8.31
C ASP A 103 -10.29 11.40 -7.45
N SER A 104 -10.78 10.32 -8.06
CA SER A 104 -11.29 9.12 -7.38
C SER A 104 -10.32 7.94 -7.41
N PHE A 105 -9.04 8.20 -7.70
CA PHE A 105 -7.99 7.18 -7.78
C PHE A 105 -6.97 7.36 -6.66
N ASP A 106 -6.53 6.23 -6.14
CA ASP A 106 -5.51 6.13 -5.12
C ASP A 106 -4.12 6.47 -5.70
N PHE A 107 -3.18 6.82 -4.82
CA PHE A 107 -1.76 6.78 -5.17
C PHE A 107 -1.15 5.53 -4.55
N HIS A 108 -0.59 4.66 -5.38
CA HIS A 108 0.11 3.47 -4.91
C HIS A 108 1.57 3.80 -4.66
N LEU A 109 2.07 3.37 -3.52
CA LEU A 109 3.43 3.61 -3.05
C LEU A 109 4.09 2.27 -2.78
N GLY A 110 5.24 2.03 -3.42
CA GLY A 110 6.09 0.90 -3.06
C GLY A 110 7.01 1.28 -1.91
N ILE A 111 6.86 0.62 -0.77
CA ILE A 111 7.75 0.78 0.39
C ILE A 111 8.68 -0.42 0.44
N GLY A 112 9.97 -0.18 0.27
CA GLY A 112 10.99 -1.22 0.26
C GLY A 112 12.00 -1.10 1.40
N PHE A 113 12.82 -2.14 1.56
CA PHE A 113 13.67 -2.32 2.74
C PHE A 113 15.16 -2.52 2.42
N ASP A 114 15.54 -2.55 1.15
CA ASP A 114 16.92 -2.68 0.67
C ASP A 114 17.60 -1.30 0.50
N SER A 115 18.62 -1.06 1.31
CA SER A 115 19.37 0.21 1.33
C SER A 115 20.21 0.48 0.06
N ALA A 116 20.69 -0.57 -0.61
CA ALA A 116 21.46 -0.46 -1.85
C ALA A 116 20.54 -0.16 -3.04
N LEU A 117 19.37 -0.81 -3.11
CA LEU A 117 18.34 -0.49 -4.09
C LEU A 117 17.81 0.92 -3.88
N ALA A 118 17.55 1.31 -2.63
CA ALA A 118 17.20 2.68 -2.25
C ALA A 118 18.22 3.72 -2.77
N GLN A 119 19.52 3.43 -2.65
CA GLN A 119 20.57 4.32 -3.15
C GLN A 119 20.54 4.45 -4.68
N LYS A 120 20.29 3.35 -5.40
CA LYS A 120 20.13 3.39 -6.86
C LYS A 120 18.94 4.25 -7.25
N ILE A 121 17.80 4.10 -6.57
CA ILE A 121 16.58 4.90 -6.82
C ILE A 121 16.79 6.39 -6.56
N ARG A 122 17.58 6.76 -5.53
CA ARG A 122 17.94 8.17 -5.27
C ARG A 122 18.73 8.79 -6.42
N ASN A 123 19.67 8.02 -6.99
CA ASN A 123 20.60 8.51 -7.99
C ASN A 123 20.03 8.45 -9.41
N SER A 124 19.11 7.51 -9.65
CA SER A 124 18.43 7.29 -10.92
C SER A 124 16.96 7.04 -10.61
N PRO A 125 16.05 7.94 -10.98
CA PRO A 125 14.64 7.74 -10.68
C PRO A 125 14.16 6.48 -11.42
N SER A 126 13.81 5.42 -10.68
CA SER A 126 13.16 4.26 -11.27
C SER A 126 11.85 4.72 -11.88
N VAL A 127 11.64 4.48 -13.17
CA VAL A 127 10.32 4.64 -13.77
C VAL A 127 9.56 3.40 -13.36
N HIS A 128 8.51 3.58 -12.57
CA HIS A 128 7.58 2.50 -12.31
C HIS A 128 7.03 2.00 -13.65
N ASP A 129 7.25 0.72 -13.97
CA ASP A 129 6.68 0.07 -15.15
C ASP A 129 5.74 -1.08 -14.71
N PRO A 130 4.43 -0.83 -14.64
CA PRO A 130 3.45 -1.85 -14.27
C PRO A 130 3.45 -3.06 -15.22
N LYS A 131 4.02 -2.95 -16.44
CA LYS A 131 4.05 -4.04 -17.42
C LYS A 131 5.28 -4.91 -17.32
N HIS A 132 6.37 -4.37 -16.77
CA HIS A 132 7.64 -5.07 -16.59
C HIS A 132 8.18 -4.72 -15.20
N PRO A 133 7.57 -5.26 -14.14
CA PRO A 133 7.95 -4.93 -12.78
C PRO A 133 9.43 -5.26 -12.56
N GLY A 134 10.17 -4.29 -12.03
CA GLY A 134 11.56 -4.47 -11.65
C GLY A 134 11.69 -4.96 -10.22
N LEU A 135 12.94 -5.06 -9.77
CA LEU A 135 13.25 -5.44 -8.40
C LEU A 135 12.62 -4.50 -7.36
N ALA A 136 12.46 -3.22 -7.69
CA ALA A 136 11.84 -2.24 -6.79
C ALA A 136 10.35 -2.56 -6.55
N GLU A 137 9.61 -2.87 -7.60
CA GLU A 137 8.23 -3.33 -7.51
C GLU A 137 8.17 -4.64 -6.69
N GLN A 138 8.88 -5.66 -7.17
CA GLN A 138 8.83 -7.04 -6.64
C GLN A 138 9.20 -7.16 -5.16
N THR A 139 10.03 -6.25 -4.62
CA THR A 139 10.52 -6.30 -3.23
C THR A 139 9.89 -5.24 -2.32
N SER A 140 8.81 -4.60 -2.78
CA SER A 140 8.12 -3.57 -2.01
C SER A 140 6.74 -4.05 -1.54
N VAL A 141 6.37 -3.58 -0.35
CA VAL A 141 5.00 -3.67 0.15
C VAL A 141 4.24 -2.44 -0.31
N VAL A 142 2.96 -2.61 -0.63
CA VAL A 142 2.13 -1.52 -1.16
C VAL A 142 1.51 -0.73 -0.02
N ALA A 143 1.50 0.59 -0.17
CA ALA A 143 0.68 1.49 0.63
C ALA A 143 -0.12 2.40 -0.30
N GLU A 144 -1.42 2.58 -0.02
CA GLU A 144 -2.34 3.29 -0.91
C GLU A 144 -2.88 4.55 -0.22
N MET A 145 -2.64 5.70 -0.84
CA MET A 145 -3.22 6.99 -0.42
C MET A 145 -4.53 7.22 -1.15
N THR A 146 -5.64 6.96 -0.46
CA THR A 146 -6.97 7.16 -1.05
C THR A 146 -7.39 8.63 -1.06
N PRO A 147 -8.14 9.11 -2.07
CA PRO A 147 -8.58 10.50 -2.17
C PRO A 147 -9.28 11.04 -0.92
N HIS A 148 -9.99 10.18 -0.18
CA HIS A 148 -10.76 10.58 0.99
C HIS A 148 -9.92 10.86 2.24
N THR A 149 -8.74 10.25 2.37
CA THR A 149 -7.80 10.49 3.49
C THR A 149 -6.61 11.37 3.10
N ARG A 150 -6.37 11.54 1.79
CA ARG A 150 -5.25 12.28 1.24
C ARG A 150 -5.36 13.78 1.52
N ASP A 151 -4.36 14.33 2.21
CA ASP A 151 -4.20 15.78 2.36
C ASP A 151 -4.06 16.46 0.98
N ALA A 152 -4.63 17.65 0.81
CA ALA A 152 -4.57 18.37 -0.47
C ALA A 152 -3.12 18.66 -0.94
N LYS A 153 -2.16 18.72 -0.01
CA LYS A 153 -0.74 18.87 -0.34
C LYS A 153 -0.13 17.55 -0.82
N TRP A 154 -0.67 16.38 -0.52
CA TRP A 154 -0.12 15.10 -0.98
C TRP A 154 -0.34 14.95 -2.49
N THR A 155 0.68 15.34 -3.25
CA THR A 155 0.68 15.28 -4.72
C THR A 155 1.74 14.28 -5.18
N VAL A 156 1.49 13.65 -6.33
CA VAL A 156 2.46 12.77 -7.01
C VAL A 156 3.83 13.45 -7.13
N ALA A 157 3.86 14.75 -7.44
CA ALA A 157 5.10 15.51 -7.54
C ALA A 157 5.85 15.64 -6.21
N ARG A 158 5.15 15.84 -5.08
CA ARG A 158 5.78 15.89 -3.74
C ARG A 158 6.26 14.52 -3.29
N LEU A 159 5.48 13.47 -3.53
CA LEU A 159 5.83 12.09 -3.23
C LEU A 159 7.06 11.65 -4.03
N ASN A 160 7.10 11.94 -5.34
CA ASN A 160 8.23 11.61 -6.19
C ASN A 160 9.56 12.24 -5.75
N ARG A 161 9.52 13.41 -5.08
CA ARG A 161 10.72 14.05 -4.48
C ARG A 161 11.24 13.32 -3.24
N GLN A 162 10.49 12.37 -2.71
CA GLN A 162 10.89 11.55 -1.55
C GLN A 162 11.37 10.16 -1.95
N ARG A 163 11.38 9.81 -3.24
CA ARG A 163 11.88 8.51 -3.68
C ARG A 163 13.33 8.29 -3.25
N GLY A 164 13.58 7.08 -2.78
CA GLY A 164 14.85 6.65 -2.22
C GLY A 164 15.17 7.26 -0.83
N LYS A 165 14.26 8.04 -0.22
CA LYS A 165 14.39 8.50 1.17
C LYS A 165 13.66 7.55 2.12
N GLN A 166 14.13 7.52 3.37
CA GLN A 166 13.44 6.80 4.44
C GLN A 166 12.13 7.51 4.77
N VAL A 167 11.07 6.71 4.89
CA VAL A 167 9.71 7.15 5.14
C VAL A 167 9.07 6.28 6.22
N LYS A 168 8.14 6.88 6.96
CA LYS A 168 7.23 6.19 7.87
C LYS A 168 5.83 6.41 7.32
N VAL A 169 5.16 5.33 6.94
CA VAL A 169 3.78 5.34 6.45
C VAL A 169 2.91 4.78 7.55
N ILE A 170 1.81 5.47 7.87
CA ILE A 170 0.86 5.04 8.89
C ILE A 170 -0.50 4.92 8.23
N GLY A 171 -1.20 3.83 8.51
CA GLY A 171 -2.52 3.55 7.99
C GLY A 171 -3.04 2.22 8.52
N GLN A 172 -4.14 1.77 7.95
CA GLN A 172 -4.76 0.52 8.34
C GLN A 172 -4.09 -0.66 7.62
N LEU A 173 -3.78 -1.73 8.35
CA LEU A 173 -3.32 -2.98 7.74
C LEU A 173 -4.52 -3.68 7.08
N LEU A 174 -4.33 -4.14 5.85
CA LEU A 174 -5.38 -4.78 5.05
C LEU A 174 -4.79 -5.87 4.16
N LEU A 175 -5.50 -6.99 4.00
CA LEU A 175 -5.18 -7.94 2.94
C LEU A 175 -5.96 -7.57 1.67
N ASP A 176 -5.30 -7.13 0.60
CA ASP A 176 -5.97 -7.07 -0.69
C ASP A 176 -6.00 -8.45 -1.34
N ASN A 177 -7.04 -9.21 -1.01
CA ASN A 177 -7.24 -10.57 -1.51
C ASN A 177 -7.46 -10.65 -3.03
N VAL A 178 -7.60 -9.53 -3.75
CA VAL A 178 -7.54 -9.53 -5.22
C VAL A 178 -6.12 -9.81 -5.69
N HIS A 179 -5.11 -9.40 -4.90
CA HIS A 179 -3.69 -9.51 -5.20
C HIS A 179 -3.01 -10.74 -4.59
N ALA A 180 -3.72 -11.54 -3.78
CA ALA A 180 -3.25 -12.85 -3.31
C ALA A 180 -3.27 -13.88 -4.46
N ASN A 181 -2.35 -13.73 -5.43
CA ASN A 181 -2.22 -14.59 -6.59
C ASN A 181 -0.82 -14.51 -7.23
N LEU A 182 -0.45 -15.56 -7.98
CA LEU A 182 0.87 -15.74 -8.64
C LEU A 182 1.33 -14.60 -9.57
N ASN A 183 0.43 -13.77 -10.08
CA ASN A 183 0.78 -12.71 -11.04
C ASN A 183 1.01 -11.35 -10.39
N ASP A 184 0.50 -11.15 -9.17
CA ASP A 184 0.68 -9.90 -8.44
C ASP A 184 1.73 -10.09 -7.35
N ASP A 185 1.54 -11.10 -6.52
CA ASP A 185 2.29 -11.33 -5.30
C ASP A 185 3.46 -12.30 -5.52
N CYS A 186 4.67 -11.81 -5.23
CA CYS A 186 5.92 -12.51 -5.42
C CYS A 186 6.23 -13.54 -4.32
N GLU A 187 5.56 -13.47 -3.17
CA GLU A 187 5.73 -14.44 -2.07
C GLU A 187 4.57 -15.45 -2.01
N PHE A 188 3.57 -15.34 -2.90
CA PHE A 188 2.39 -16.20 -2.91
C PHE A 188 2.71 -17.70 -3.03
N SER A 189 3.74 -18.05 -3.81
CA SER A 189 4.30 -19.40 -3.86
C SER A 189 5.67 -19.42 -4.53
N ASP A 190 6.39 -20.54 -4.42
CA ASP A 190 7.64 -20.79 -5.14
C ASP A 190 7.51 -20.70 -6.69
N GLU A 191 6.28 -20.74 -7.21
CA GLU A 191 5.98 -20.62 -8.64
C GLU A 191 5.70 -19.18 -9.08
N ALA A 192 5.67 -18.21 -8.15
CA ALA A 192 5.53 -16.79 -8.47
C ALA A 192 6.69 -16.37 -9.39
N GLY A 193 6.40 -16.30 -10.69
CA GLY A 193 7.38 -16.04 -11.73
C GLY A 193 7.75 -14.57 -11.84
N GLY A 194 8.65 -14.23 -12.78
CA GLY A 194 9.14 -12.85 -12.97
C GLY A 194 8.10 -11.80 -13.41
N SER A 195 6.81 -12.14 -13.48
CA SER A 195 5.70 -11.21 -13.76
C SER A 195 5.00 -10.69 -12.50
N CYS A 196 5.25 -11.29 -11.32
CA CYS A 196 4.81 -10.70 -10.05
C CYS A 196 5.42 -9.31 -9.85
N TRP A 197 4.77 -8.46 -9.06
CA TRP A 197 5.17 -7.05 -8.93
C TRP A 197 5.07 -6.47 -7.53
N ARG A 198 4.65 -7.22 -6.52
CA ARG A 198 4.67 -6.78 -5.12
C ARG A 198 5.18 -7.90 -4.23
N ALA A 199 5.80 -7.54 -3.12
CA ALA A 199 6.36 -8.51 -2.17
C ALA A 199 5.29 -9.16 -1.28
N SER A 200 4.09 -8.60 -1.24
CA SER A 200 3.03 -9.03 -0.33
C SER A 200 1.66 -8.56 -0.85
N ALA A 201 0.63 -9.37 -0.68
CA ALA A 201 -0.77 -9.00 -0.84
C ALA A 201 -1.31 -8.18 0.35
N TRP A 202 -0.63 -8.20 1.49
CA TRP A 202 -0.90 -7.30 2.60
C TRP A 202 -0.38 -5.88 2.31
N GLU A 203 -1.18 -4.88 2.66
CA GLU A 203 -0.92 -3.48 2.35
C GLU A 203 -1.32 -2.56 3.50
N ILE A 204 -0.82 -1.31 3.43
CA ILE A 204 -1.32 -0.23 4.27
C ILE A 204 -2.37 0.57 3.48
N HIS A 205 -3.65 0.35 3.81
CA HIS A 205 -4.79 1.00 3.18
C HIS A 205 -5.94 1.26 4.16
N PRO A 206 -6.45 2.51 4.27
CA PRO A 206 -5.90 3.72 3.65
C PRO A 206 -4.73 4.27 4.46
N VAL A 207 -3.79 4.94 3.78
CA VAL A 207 -2.77 5.76 4.44
C VAL A 207 -3.40 6.98 5.10
N THR A 208 -3.08 7.19 6.39
CA THR A 208 -3.53 8.35 7.20
C THR A 208 -2.41 9.33 7.51
N GLN A 209 -1.16 8.86 7.57
CA GLN A 209 0.02 9.74 7.70
C GLN A 209 1.17 9.26 6.82
N PHE A 210 1.88 10.21 6.22
CA PHE A 210 3.11 9.95 5.50
C PHE A 210 4.19 10.88 6.01
N LEU A 211 5.23 10.32 6.60
CA LEU A 211 6.34 11.05 7.19
C LEU A 211 7.64 10.73 6.46
N VAL A 212 8.48 11.74 6.34
CA VAL A 212 9.81 11.65 5.72
C VAL A 212 10.86 11.86 6.79
N CYS A 213 11.87 11.00 6.79
CA CYS A 213 13.03 11.13 7.68
C CYS A 213 13.77 12.45 7.39
N LYS A 214 14.11 13.20 8.45
CA LYS A 214 14.81 14.48 8.33
C LYS A 214 16.22 14.31 7.75
N ALA A 215 16.69 15.32 7.03
CA ALA A 215 18.04 15.32 6.46
C ALA A 215 19.12 15.18 7.54
N GLY A 216 20.16 14.38 7.26
CA GLY A 216 21.25 14.11 8.21
C GLY A 216 20.90 13.10 9.31
N LYS A 217 19.71 12.49 9.25
CA LYS A 217 19.29 11.40 10.13
C LYS A 217 19.24 10.06 9.38
N THR A 218 19.35 8.99 10.15
CA THR A 218 18.96 7.64 9.74
C THR A 218 17.81 7.25 10.64
N CYS A 219 16.62 7.09 10.06
CA CYS A 219 15.42 6.81 10.85
C CYS A 219 15.05 5.32 10.78
N GLY A 220 14.56 4.77 11.89
CA GLY A 220 14.04 3.41 12.02
C GLY A 220 12.71 3.38 12.78
N SER A 221 12.22 2.19 13.12
CA SER A 221 11.01 1.99 13.93
C SER A 221 11.05 2.78 15.23
N ASP A 222 12.19 2.76 15.91
CA ASP A 222 12.39 3.34 17.25
C ASP A 222 12.85 4.80 17.23
N SER A 223 12.96 5.41 16.03
CA SER A 223 13.38 6.81 15.92
C SER A 223 12.30 7.74 16.49
N PRO A 224 12.70 8.75 17.29
CA PRO A 224 11.76 9.66 17.92
C PRO A 224 10.99 10.45 16.88
N ASP A 225 9.76 10.86 17.20
CA ASP A 225 8.90 11.65 16.29
C ASP A 225 9.57 12.94 15.81
N SER A 226 10.49 13.50 16.61
CA SER A 226 11.28 14.67 16.23
C SER A 226 12.22 14.45 15.04
N ASP A 227 12.54 13.20 14.67
CA ASP A 227 13.35 12.88 13.49
C ASP A 227 12.51 12.77 12.20
N TRP A 228 11.18 12.80 12.32
CA TRP A 228 10.23 12.69 11.22
C TRP A 228 9.58 14.04 10.90
N THR A 229 9.21 14.26 9.63
CA THR A 229 8.41 15.41 9.20
C THR A 229 7.27 14.93 8.32
N ARG A 230 6.04 15.38 8.57
CA ARG A 230 4.89 15.03 7.72
C ARG A 230 5.07 15.60 6.32
N LEU A 231 4.59 14.89 5.30
CA LEU A 231 4.74 15.28 3.90
C LEU A 231 4.17 16.67 3.60
N GLU A 232 3.05 17.02 4.23
CA GLU A 232 2.33 18.29 4.13
C GLU A 232 3.06 19.48 4.79
N ASP A 233 4.03 19.18 5.67
CA ASP A 233 4.82 20.16 6.42
C ASP A 233 6.21 20.37 5.82
N LEU A 234 6.60 19.54 4.85
CA LEU A 234 7.82 19.80 4.07
C LEU A 234 7.69 21.11 3.28
N PRO A 235 8.80 21.84 3.03
CA PRO A 235 8.78 23.03 2.18
C PRO A 235 8.33 22.74 0.74
#